data_AF-A0A7S1CZX8-F1
#
_entry.id   AF-A0A7S1CZX8-F1
#
_cell.length_a   1.000
_cell.length_b   1.000
_cell.length_c   1.000
_cell.angle_alpha   90.00
_cell.angle_beta   90.00
_cell.angle_gamma   90.00
#
_symmetry.space_group_name_H-M   'P 1'
#
loop_
_entity.id
_entity.type
_entity.pdbx_description
1 polymer ?
#
loop_
_entity_poly.entity_id
_entity_poly.type
_entity_poly.pdbx_seq_one_letter_code
_entity_poly.pdbx_strand_id
1 'polypeptide(L)'
;VASTYLAFQDSAHLKFGPIETPLTHQWMGHKFEILHRILCLHLPNIITTLTSTTTSTIANATTTINMYCANERYTDDGVSEWMIWPLKLSVWMIEQPAWVMILMMIPYLCILVVLMGLEQLLLQPRLTLTMIVGTCGSMLLFWSWLVSSGDEEGKPQRRRRLL
;
A
#
# COMPACT_ATOMS: atom_id res chain seq x y z
N VAL A 1 13.46 -10.06 -10.25
CA VAL A 1 13.43 -9.42 -11.60
C VAL A 1 11.98 -9.39 -12.03
N ALA A 2 11.29 -8.26 -11.85
CA ALA A 2 9.87 -8.07 -12.22
C ALA A 2 9.72 -7.14 -13.44
N SER A 3 10.83 -6.79 -14.07
CA SER A 3 10.92 -5.70 -15.06
C SER A 3 10.48 -6.09 -16.46
N THR A 4 10.47 -7.38 -16.81
CA THR A 4 10.35 -7.81 -18.20
C THR A 4 8.90 -8.09 -18.61
N TYR A 5 8.05 -8.52 -17.67
CA TYR A 5 6.69 -8.97 -18.00
C TYR A 5 5.72 -7.83 -18.33
N LEU A 6 6.05 -6.62 -17.92
CA LEU A 6 5.24 -5.42 -18.17
C LEU A 6 5.44 -4.80 -19.55
N ALA A 7 6.40 -5.33 -20.31
CA ALA A 7 6.60 -4.96 -21.71
C ALA A 7 5.54 -5.57 -22.65
N PHE A 8 4.68 -6.48 -22.17
CA PHE A 8 3.74 -7.23 -23.00
C PHE A 8 2.29 -6.73 -22.98
N GLN A 9 2.00 -5.58 -22.36
CA GLN A 9 0.68 -4.95 -22.47
C GLN A 9 0.73 -3.79 -23.47
N ASP A 10 -0.36 -3.63 -24.23
CA ASP A 10 -0.53 -2.56 -25.22
C ASP A 10 -0.44 -1.14 -24.62
N SER A 11 -0.47 -1.01 -23.29
CA SER A 11 -0.21 0.25 -22.59
C SER A 11 0.53 0.08 -21.27
N ALA A 12 1.46 1.00 -20.99
CA ALA A 12 2.17 1.10 -19.71
C ALA A 12 1.23 1.42 -18.53
N HIS A 13 0.11 2.08 -18.82
CA HIS A 13 -0.88 2.55 -17.87
C HIS A 13 -2.12 1.65 -17.86
N LEU A 14 -2.75 1.55 -16.69
CA LEU A 14 -4.03 0.89 -16.52
C LEU A 14 -5.13 1.73 -17.19
N LYS A 15 -5.89 1.10 -18.10
CA LYS A 15 -6.99 1.71 -18.85
C LYS A 15 -8.34 1.27 -18.29
N PHE A 16 -9.23 2.23 -18.05
CA PHE A 16 -10.64 1.99 -17.75
C PHE A 16 -11.49 2.52 -18.90
N GLY A 17 -11.84 1.65 -19.83
CA GLY A 17 -12.49 2.05 -21.08
C GLY A 17 -11.59 3.04 -21.85
N PRO A 18 -12.07 4.25 -22.21
CA PRO A 18 -11.27 5.24 -22.92
C PRO A 18 -10.33 6.06 -22.01
N ILE A 19 -10.39 5.87 -20.68
CA ILE A 19 -9.66 6.69 -19.72
C ILE A 19 -8.36 5.97 -19.32
N GLU A 20 -7.22 6.59 -19.57
CA GLU A 20 -5.92 6.18 -19.02
C GLU A 20 -5.76 6.71 -17.60
N THR A 21 -5.35 5.83 -16.68
CA THR A 21 -5.05 6.22 -15.29
C THR A 21 -3.56 6.44 -15.08
N PRO A 22 -3.16 7.23 -14.06
CA PRO A 22 -1.75 7.40 -13.74
C PRO A 22 -1.10 6.12 -13.16
N LEU A 23 -1.88 5.08 -12.86
CA LEU A 23 -1.36 3.83 -12.29
C LEU A 23 -0.71 3.00 -13.39
N THR A 24 0.60 2.78 -13.28
CA THR A 24 1.31 1.87 -14.18
C THR A 24 1.17 0.44 -13.71
N HIS A 25 1.11 -0.49 -14.66
CA HIS A 25 1.13 -1.91 -14.32
C HIS A 25 2.43 -2.28 -13.58
N GLN A 26 3.53 -1.54 -13.83
CA GLN A 26 4.80 -1.71 -13.13
C GLN A 26 4.73 -1.34 -11.67
N TRP A 27 4.07 -0.24 -11.35
CA TRP A 27 3.84 0.16 -9.98
C TRP A 27 3.03 -0.91 -9.24
N MET A 28 1.97 -1.44 -9.88
CA MET A 28 1.14 -2.48 -9.29
C MET A 28 1.92 -3.78 -9.09
N GLY A 29 2.72 -4.17 -10.09
CA GLY A 29 3.64 -5.30 -10.01
C GLY A 29 4.59 -5.19 -8.82
N HIS A 30 5.23 -4.03 -8.69
CA HIS A 30 6.12 -3.73 -7.56
C HIS A 30 5.38 -3.79 -6.22
N LYS A 31 4.12 -3.34 -6.13
CA LYS A 31 3.37 -3.37 -4.87
C LYS A 31 3.08 -4.77 -4.36
N PHE A 32 2.77 -5.71 -5.23
CA PHE A 32 2.54 -7.11 -4.81
C PHE A 32 3.85 -7.85 -4.53
N GLU A 33 4.93 -7.52 -5.25
CA GLU A 33 6.27 -8.05 -5.00
C GLU A 33 6.78 -7.70 -3.59
N ILE A 34 6.35 -6.57 -3.03
CA ILE A 34 6.70 -6.19 -1.65
C ILE A 34 6.22 -7.21 -0.63
N LEU A 35 5.02 -7.79 -0.78
CA LEU A 35 4.55 -8.82 0.14
C LEU A 35 5.50 -10.00 0.21
N HIS A 36 5.95 -10.46 -0.96
CA HIS A 36 6.95 -11.51 -1.06
C HIS A 36 8.27 -11.11 -0.37
N ARG A 37 8.76 -9.89 -0.64
CA ARG A 37 9.99 -9.35 0.01
C ARG A 37 9.86 -9.27 1.53
N ILE A 38 8.71 -8.85 2.04
CA ILE A 38 8.46 -8.79 3.49
C ILE A 38 8.49 -10.19 4.09
N LEU A 39 7.80 -11.13 3.46
CA LEU A 39 7.72 -12.51 3.92
C LEU A 39 9.10 -13.18 3.92
N CYS A 40 9.93 -12.91 2.90
CA CYS A 40 11.25 -13.53 2.76
C CYS A 40 12.37 -12.85 3.54
N LEU A 41 12.40 -11.52 3.60
CA LEU A 41 13.52 -10.78 4.19
C LEU A 41 13.27 -10.39 5.65
N HIS A 42 12.02 -10.04 5.99
CA HIS A 42 11.72 -9.43 7.28
C HIS A 42 11.08 -10.41 8.26
N LEU A 43 10.22 -11.33 7.79
CA LEU A 43 9.52 -12.27 8.67
C LEU A 43 10.47 -13.15 9.50
N PRO A 44 11.52 -13.79 8.92
CA PRO A 44 12.48 -14.58 9.70
C PRO A 44 13.13 -13.78 10.84
N ASN A 45 13.57 -12.57 10.54
CA ASN A 45 14.26 -11.70 11.48
C ASN A 45 13.33 -11.21 12.60
N ILE A 46 12.08 -10.86 12.27
CA ILE A 46 11.06 -10.47 13.26
C ILE A 46 10.75 -11.64 14.19
N ILE A 47 10.54 -12.85 13.65
CA ILE A 47 10.27 -14.05 14.43
C ILE A 47 11.42 -14.32 15.42
N THR A 48 12.67 -14.29 14.95
CA THR A 48 13.84 -14.52 15.82
C THR A 48 13.99 -13.48 16.94
N THR A 49 13.61 -12.22 16.68
CA THR A 49 13.72 -11.14 17.67
C THR A 49 12.61 -11.22 18.73
N LEU A 50 11.40 -11.62 18.33
CA LEU A 50 10.26 -11.79 19.23
C LEU A 50 10.36 -13.05 20.11
N THR A 51 11.19 -14.02 19.72
CA THR A 51 11.34 -15.30 20.44
C THR A 51 12.77 -15.48 20.93
N SER A 52 13.11 -14.76 22.00
CA SER A 52 14.40 -14.89 22.71
C SER A 52 14.52 -16.17 23.56
N THR A 53 13.44 -16.97 23.67
CA THR A 53 13.39 -18.22 24.44
C THR A 53 13.14 -19.40 23.50
N THR A 54 14.20 -20.14 23.23
CA THR A 54 14.26 -21.27 22.29
C THR A 54 13.20 -22.34 22.55
N THR A 55 12.34 -22.55 21.57
CA THR A 55 11.56 -23.80 21.40
C THR A 55 11.80 -24.30 19.97
N SER A 56 12.07 -25.61 19.82
CA SER A 56 12.42 -26.27 18.55
C SER A 56 11.40 -26.05 17.42
N THR A 57 10.17 -25.65 17.75
CA THR A 57 9.11 -25.26 16.82
C THR A 57 9.45 -24.00 16.01
N ILE A 58 10.20 -23.04 16.57
CA ILE A 58 10.52 -21.77 15.88
C ILE A 58 11.60 -21.99 14.82
N ALA A 59 12.63 -22.80 15.11
CA ALA A 59 13.69 -23.12 14.16
C ALA A 59 13.14 -23.79 12.89
N ASN A 60 12.14 -24.66 13.05
CA ASN A 60 11.46 -25.30 11.92
C ASN A 60 10.65 -24.30 11.08
N ALA A 61 9.99 -23.32 11.70
CA ALA A 61 9.24 -22.28 10.99
C ALA A 61 10.15 -21.39 10.13
N THR A 62 11.27 -20.92 10.68
CA THR A 62 12.25 -20.10 9.94
C THR A 62 12.86 -20.87 8.77
N THR A 63 13.17 -22.15 8.96
CA THR A 63 13.70 -23.01 7.90
C THR A 63 12.68 -23.22 6.78
N THR A 64 11.39 -23.36 7.15
CA THR A 64 10.31 -23.51 6.17
C THR A 64 10.14 -22.23 5.33
N ILE A 65 10.20 -21.06 5.96
CA ILE A 65 10.12 -19.77 5.25
C ILE A 65 11.31 -19.59 4.31
N ASN A 66 12.53 -19.88 4.77
CA ASN A 66 13.72 -19.79 3.92
C ASN A 66 13.66 -20.76 2.74
N MET A 67 13.17 -21.99 2.96
CA MET A 67 12.99 -22.97 1.90
C MET A 67 11.93 -22.51 0.89
N TYR A 68 10.86 -21.89 1.36
CA TYR A 68 9.81 -21.34 0.51
C TYR A 68 10.37 -20.23 -0.39
N CYS A 69 11.13 -19.30 0.18
CA CYS A 69 11.73 -18.19 -0.57
C CYS A 69 12.86 -18.63 -1.52
N ALA A 70 13.60 -19.69 -1.15
CA ALA A 70 14.64 -20.27 -2.00
C ALA A 70 14.05 -21.02 -3.20
N ASN A 71 12.80 -21.49 -3.10
CA ASN A 71 12.12 -22.25 -4.14
C ASN A 71 11.07 -21.39 -4.86
N GLU A 72 11.36 -20.09 -5.04
CA GLU A 72 10.51 -19.21 -5.84
C GLU A 72 10.42 -19.73 -7.27
N ARG A 73 9.19 -19.94 -7.74
CA ARG A 73 8.90 -20.40 -9.09
C ARG A 73 8.50 -19.22 -9.97
N TYR A 74 9.00 -19.26 -11.19
CA TYR A 74 8.66 -18.33 -12.25
C TYR A 74 7.96 -19.11 -13.37
N THR A 75 6.96 -18.49 -14.00
CA THR A 75 6.35 -19.04 -15.21
C THR A 75 7.33 -19.02 -16.38
N ASP A 76 7.00 -19.70 -17.48
CA ASP A 76 7.78 -19.64 -18.72
C ASP A 76 7.93 -18.21 -19.25
N ASP A 77 7.00 -17.32 -18.88
CA ASP A 77 7.05 -15.90 -19.22
C ASP A 77 7.87 -15.03 -18.24
N GLY A 78 8.49 -15.65 -17.23
CA GLY A 78 9.33 -14.97 -16.25
C GLY A 78 8.56 -14.22 -15.15
N VAL A 79 7.30 -14.58 -14.88
CA VAL A 79 6.49 -13.99 -13.80
C VAL A 79 6.60 -14.84 -12.55
N SER A 80 6.89 -14.20 -11.42
CA SER A 80 6.81 -14.88 -10.12
C SER A 80 5.41 -15.45 -9.89
N GLU A 81 5.30 -16.70 -9.46
CA GLU A 81 3.98 -17.33 -9.19
C GLU A 81 3.11 -16.50 -8.21
N TRP A 82 3.74 -15.76 -7.31
CA TRP A 82 3.07 -14.84 -6.39
C TRP A 82 2.31 -13.71 -7.07
N MET A 83 2.79 -13.28 -8.23
CA MET A 83 2.23 -12.17 -9.00
C MET A 83 1.08 -12.61 -9.90
N ILE A 84 0.95 -13.92 -10.17
CA ILE A 84 -0.08 -14.45 -11.08
C ILE A 84 -1.49 -14.18 -10.53
N TRP A 85 -1.70 -14.40 -9.24
CA TRP A 85 -3.03 -14.25 -8.63
C TRP A 85 -3.52 -12.80 -8.60
N PRO A 86 -2.74 -11.83 -8.10
CA PRO A 86 -3.11 -10.41 -8.18
C PRO A 86 -3.33 -9.94 -9.61
N LEU A 87 -2.50 -10.41 -10.55
CA LEU A 87 -2.65 -10.08 -11.96
C LEU A 87 -3.98 -10.61 -12.53
N LYS A 88 -4.27 -11.91 -12.36
CA LYS A 88 -5.53 -12.51 -12.80
C LYS A 88 -6.73 -11.82 -12.17
N LEU A 89 -6.66 -11.48 -10.89
CA LEU A 89 -7.70 -10.72 -10.21
C LEU A 89 -7.89 -9.34 -10.84
N SER A 90 -6.81 -8.62 -11.15
CA SER A 90 -6.88 -7.30 -11.77
C SER A 90 -7.50 -7.33 -13.17
N VAL A 91 -7.13 -8.32 -14.00
CA VAL A 91 -7.71 -8.52 -15.33
C VAL A 91 -9.20 -8.85 -15.20
N TRP A 92 -9.54 -9.81 -14.33
CA TRP A 92 -10.94 -10.21 -14.10
C TRP A 92 -11.81 -9.04 -13.61
N MET A 93 -11.27 -8.14 -12.75
CA MET A 93 -11.98 -6.95 -12.27
C MET A 93 -12.30 -5.96 -13.40
N ILE A 94 -11.40 -5.80 -14.37
CA ILE A 94 -11.59 -4.89 -15.52
C ILE A 94 -12.68 -5.42 -16.47
N GLU A 95 -12.85 -6.74 -16.53
CA GLU A 95 -13.88 -7.39 -17.34
C GLU A 95 -15.30 -7.29 -16.73
N GLN A 96 -15.42 -6.84 -15.48
CA GLN A 96 -16.73 -6.72 -14.80
C GLN A 96 -17.53 -5.50 -15.29
N PRO A 97 -18.87 -5.51 -15.19
CA PRO A 97 -19.68 -4.33 -15.46
C PRO A 97 -19.28 -3.16 -14.56
N ALA A 98 -19.41 -1.93 -15.05
CA ALA A 98 -18.86 -0.72 -14.44
C ALA A 98 -19.20 -0.56 -12.93
N TRP A 99 -20.41 -0.92 -12.52
CA TRP A 99 -20.81 -0.83 -11.11
C TRP A 99 -20.11 -1.85 -10.19
N VAL A 100 -19.87 -3.09 -10.67
CA VAL A 100 -19.10 -4.11 -9.94
C VAL A 100 -17.63 -3.69 -9.88
N MET A 101 -17.10 -3.20 -10.99
CA MET A 101 -15.73 -2.70 -11.06
C MET A 101 -15.49 -1.59 -10.03
N ILE A 102 -16.39 -0.59 -9.95
CA ILE A 102 -16.30 0.49 -8.95
C ILE A 102 -16.36 -0.07 -7.52
N LEU A 103 -17.30 -0.99 -7.25
CA LEU A 103 -17.47 -1.60 -5.93
C LEU A 103 -16.22 -2.37 -5.49
N MET A 104 -15.58 -3.11 -6.40
CA MET A 104 -14.39 -3.92 -6.10
C MET A 104 -13.08 -3.12 -6.14
N MET A 105 -13.03 -2.02 -6.89
CA MET A 105 -11.89 -1.10 -6.91
C MET A 105 -11.62 -0.49 -5.54
N ILE A 106 -12.66 -0.17 -4.76
CA ILE A 106 -12.50 0.45 -3.43
C ILE A 106 -11.67 -0.45 -2.49
N PRO A 107 -12.06 -1.70 -2.18
CA PRO A 107 -11.26 -2.56 -1.30
C PRO A 107 -9.90 -2.90 -1.90
N TYR A 108 -9.80 -3.03 -3.23
CA TYR A 108 -8.53 -3.28 -3.89
C TYR A 108 -7.53 -2.13 -3.71
N LEU A 109 -7.99 -0.88 -3.90
CA LEU A 109 -7.19 0.31 -3.65
C LEU A 109 -6.85 0.45 -2.15
N CYS A 110 -7.77 0.12 -1.24
CA CYS A 110 -7.48 0.09 0.18
C CYS A 110 -6.33 -0.88 0.51
N ILE A 111 -6.33 -2.09 -0.07
CA ILE A 111 -5.24 -3.05 0.10
C ILE A 111 -3.93 -2.46 -0.43
N LEU A 112 -3.93 -1.87 -1.63
CA LEU A 112 -2.72 -1.26 -2.21
C LEU A 112 -2.18 -0.10 -1.36
N VAL A 113 -3.05 0.73 -0.79
CA VAL A 113 -2.65 1.81 0.14
C VAL A 113 -2.05 1.24 1.42
N VAL A 114 -2.63 0.18 1.99
CA VAL A 114 -2.07 -0.51 3.16
C VAL A 114 -0.70 -1.11 2.84
N LEU A 115 -0.55 -1.79 1.71
CA LEU A 115 0.74 -2.33 1.26
C LEU A 115 1.78 -1.23 1.05
N MET A 116 1.37 -0.10 0.47
CA MET A 116 2.24 1.06 0.32
C MET A 116 2.66 1.63 1.68
N GLY A 117 1.74 1.77 2.63
CA GLY A 117 2.07 2.22 3.99
C GLY A 117 3.02 1.26 4.72
N LEU A 118 2.79 -0.04 4.55
CA LEU A 118 3.65 -1.09 5.11
C LEU A 118 5.06 -1.05 4.53
N GLU A 119 5.18 -0.85 3.21
CA GLU A 119 6.48 -0.66 2.55
C GLU A 119 7.25 0.52 3.14
N GLN A 120 6.59 1.68 3.27
CA GLN A 120 7.21 2.87 3.85
C GLN A 120 7.64 2.62 5.30
N LEU A 121 6.79 1.95 6.09
CA LEU A 121 7.09 1.62 7.48
C LEU A 121 8.32 0.70 7.61
N LEU A 122 8.44 -0.29 6.73
CA LEU A 122 9.52 -1.29 6.79
C LEU A 122 10.83 -0.81 6.16
N LEU A 123 10.78 -0.15 5.01
CA LEU A 123 11.99 0.32 4.32
C LEU A 123 12.55 1.59 4.96
N GLN A 124 11.69 2.48 5.45
CA GLN A 124 12.10 3.79 5.96
C GLN A 124 11.29 4.16 7.22
N PRO A 125 11.47 3.44 8.34
CA PRO A 125 10.69 3.68 9.56
C PRO A 125 10.83 5.12 10.07
N ARG A 126 12.01 5.74 9.87
CA ARG A 126 12.27 7.13 10.24
C ARG A 126 11.41 8.12 9.45
N LEU A 127 11.33 7.97 8.12
CA LEU A 127 10.57 8.88 7.26
C LEU A 127 9.06 8.69 7.47
N THR A 128 8.61 7.45 7.63
CA THR A 128 7.20 7.15 7.92
C THR A 128 6.75 7.78 9.23
N LEU A 129 7.58 7.70 10.28
CA LEU A 129 7.27 8.32 11.56
C LEU A 129 7.19 9.84 11.44
N THR A 130 8.09 10.48 10.66
CA THR A 130 8.02 11.92 10.40
C THR A 130 6.79 12.31 9.59
N MET A 131 6.37 11.51 8.61
CA MET A 131 5.15 11.76 7.84
C MET A 131 3.92 11.64 8.71
N ILE A 132 3.80 10.59 9.52
CA ILE A 132 2.67 10.40 10.45
C ILE A 132 2.59 11.55 11.44
N VAL A 133 3.70 11.90 12.09
CA VAL A 133 3.78 13.02 13.02
C VAL A 133 3.42 14.34 12.32
N GLY A 134 3.89 14.54 11.09
CA GLY A 134 3.56 15.70 10.27
C GLY A 134 2.07 15.80 9.93
N THR A 135 1.48 14.70 9.43
CA THR A 135 0.06 14.67 9.07
C THR A 135 -0.84 14.82 10.29
N CYS A 136 -0.56 14.11 11.38
CA CYS A 136 -1.31 14.24 12.62
C CYS A 136 -1.16 15.66 13.20
N GLY A 137 0.04 16.23 13.16
CA GLY A 137 0.29 17.62 13.56
C GLY A 137 -0.54 18.61 12.75
N SER A 138 -0.57 18.46 11.41
CA SER A 138 -1.39 19.34 10.55
C SER A 138 -2.90 19.18 10.78
N MET A 139 -3.39 17.96 11.05
CA MET A 139 -4.80 17.73 11.36
C MET A 139 -5.19 18.34 12.72
N LEU A 140 -4.32 18.28 13.72
CA LEU A 140 -4.54 18.91 15.01
C LEU A 140 -4.57 20.44 14.89
N LEU A 141 -3.63 21.03 14.15
CA LEU A 141 -3.63 22.48 13.88
C LEU A 141 -4.88 22.92 13.12
N PHE A 142 -5.28 22.15 12.11
CA PHE A 142 -6.51 22.42 11.36
C PHE A 142 -7.76 22.32 12.25
N TRP A 143 -7.83 21.31 13.13
CA TRP A 143 -8.93 21.16 14.08
C TRP A 143 -8.97 22.31 15.08
N SER A 144 -7.83 22.71 15.65
CA SER A 144 -7.75 23.87 16.55
C SER A 144 -8.17 25.16 15.86
N TRP A 145 -7.79 25.36 14.60
CA TRP A 145 -8.23 26.49 13.80
C TRP A 145 -9.75 26.47 13.57
N LEU A 146 -10.31 25.30 13.25
CA LEU A 146 -11.74 25.13 12.98
C LEU A 146 -12.58 25.39 14.24
N VAL A 147 -12.13 24.91 15.41
CA VAL A 147 -12.76 25.20 16.72
C VAL A 147 -12.66 26.70 17.04
N SER A 148 -11.48 27.31 16.84
CA SER A 148 -11.31 28.75 17.07
C SER A 148 -12.16 29.63 16.16
N SER A 149 -12.49 29.16 14.96
CA SER A 149 -13.27 29.95 13.99
C SER A 149 -14.77 29.98 14.32
N GLY A 150 -15.28 28.98 15.06
CA GLY A 150 -16.70 28.90 15.43
C GLY A 150 -17.14 29.94 16.47
N ASP A 151 -16.22 30.49 17.27
CA ASP A 151 -16.53 31.43 18.36
C ASP A 151 -16.76 32.88 17.90
N GLU A 152 -16.42 33.23 16.65
CA GLU A 152 -16.49 34.61 16.15
C GLU A 152 -17.87 34.96 15.55
N GLU A 153 -18.71 33.99 15.17
CA GLU A 153 -20.04 34.27 14.58
C GLU A 153 -21.08 34.79 15.60
N GLY A 154 -20.80 34.68 16.91
CA GLY A 154 -21.74 35.09 17.97
C GLY A 154 -21.55 36.51 18.52
N LYS A 155 -20.49 37.24 18.16
CA LYS A 155 -20.23 38.56 18.75
C LYS A 155 -20.98 39.66 17.99
N PRO A 156 -21.87 40.43 18.65
CA PRO A 156 -22.59 41.51 18.00
C PRO A 156 -21.61 42.54 17.43
N GLN A 157 -21.71 42.80 16.12
CA GLN A 157 -20.90 43.79 15.42
C GLN A 157 -21.05 45.16 16.10
N ARG A 158 -20.05 45.51 16.91
CA ARG A 158 -19.98 46.81 17.60
C ARG A 158 -19.69 47.87 16.53
N ARG A 159 -20.75 48.45 15.94
CA ARG A 159 -20.64 49.59 15.00
C ARG A 159 -19.80 50.69 15.63
N ARG A 160 -18.54 50.83 15.20
CA ARG A 160 -17.73 52.01 15.52
C ARG A 160 -18.38 53.20 14.81
N ARG A 161 -18.95 54.11 15.58
CA ARG A 161 -19.32 55.44 15.06
C ARG A 161 -18.00 56.16 14.77
N LEU A 162 -17.76 56.43 13.49
CA LEU A 162 -16.73 57.36 13.05
C LEU A 162 -17.21 58.76 13.46
N LEU A 163 -16.39 59.43 14.27
CA LEU A 163 -16.43 60.88 14.52
C LEU A 163 -15.24 61.49 13.80
#